data_AF-A0A950UAJ3-F1
#
_entry.id   AF-A0A950UAJ3-F1
#
_cell.length_a   1.000
_cell.length_b   1.000
_cell.length_c   1.000
_cell.angle_alpha   90.00
_cell.angle_beta   90.00
_cell.angle_gamma   90.00
#
_symmetry.space_group_name_H-M   'P 1'
#
loop_
_entity.id
_entity.type
_entity.pdbx_description
1 polymer ?
#
loop_
_entity_poly.entity_id
_entity_poly.type
_entity_poly.pdbx_seq_one_letter_code
_entity_poly.pdbx_strand_id
1 'polypeptide(L)'
;MHVEVFAADRVVIIPAGIGTHPPRSYSEGRISSAGCYGDLVTVEPTGVVLVRPGLRLAVSDLFRAWGQPLSSRRLGPFIAPDNTRVAGFVDGQRWPGAPGSVPLAAHSEIVLEVGPHVPPHASYTFPPGT
;
A
#
# COMPACT_ATOMS: atom_id res chain seq x y z
N MET A 1 -6.30 2.87 -6.44
CA MET A 1 -5.26 3.61 -5.72
C MET A 1 -3.96 2.84 -5.84
N HIS A 2 -2.84 3.53 -5.72
CA HIS A 2 -1.53 2.91 -5.80
C HIS A 2 -0.73 3.25 -4.54
N VAL A 3 -0.01 2.26 -4.01
CA VAL A 3 0.74 2.37 -2.76
C VAL A 3 2.15 1.88 -2.99
N GLU A 4 3.12 2.71 -2.65
CA GLU A 4 4.53 2.39 -2.66
C GLU A 4 5.10 2.37 -1.25
N VAL A 5 6.06 1.48 -1.02
CA VAL A 5 6.76 1.36 0.26
C VAL A 5 8.25 1.42 -0.02
N PHE A 6 8.91 2.42 0.55
CA PHE A 6 10.36 2.55 0.55
C PHE A 6 10.89 2.30 1.95
N ALA A 7 11.87 1.41 2.07
CA ALA A 7 12.50 1.15 3.35
C ALA A 7 13.97 0.83 3.17
N ALA A 8 14.82 1.48 3.96
CA ALA A 8 16.26 1.27 3.94
C ALA A 8 16.86 1.38 2.51
N ASP A 9 16.51 2.46 1.80
CA ASP A 9 16.96 2.74 0.41
C ASP A 9 16.51 1.69 -0.63
N ARG A 10 15.42 0.98 -0.36
CA ARG A 10 14.88 -0.05 -1.24
C ARG A 10 13.39 0.09 -1.45
N VAL A 11 12.94 -0.23 -2.65
CA VAL A 11 11.53 -0.48 -2.94
C VAL A 11 11.13 -1.80 -2.29
N VAL A 12 10.09 -1.78 -1.47
CA VAL A 12 9.44 -2.96 -0.92
C VAL A 12 8.23 -3.27 -1.79
N ILE A 13 8.26 -4.42 -2.43
CA ILE A 13 7.14 -4.87 -3.27
C ILE A 13 5.92 -5.14 -2.39
N ILE A 14 4.80 -4.51 -2.74
CA ILE A 14 3.49 -4.91 -2.26
C ILE A 14 3.02 -6.09 -3.12
N PRO A 15 2.96 -7.32 -2.57
CA PRO A 15 2.66 -8.50 -3.36
C PRO A 15 1.20 -8.54 -3.80
N ALA A 16 0.94 -9.28 -4.88
CA ALA A 16 -0.41 -9.74 -5.20
C ALA A 16 -0.94 -10.69 -4.12
N GLY A 17 -2.26 -10.66 -3.89
CA GLY A 17 -2.97 -11.62 -3.05
C GLY A 17 -3.24 -11.17 -1.63
N ILE A 18 -2.83 -9.96 -1.23
CA ILE A 18 -3.28 -9.36 0.04
C ILE A 18 -4.80 -9.28 0.01
N GLY A 19 -5.45 -9.68 1.11
CA GLY A 19 -6.91 -9.67 1.24
C GLY A 19 -7.66 -10.72 0.40
N THR A 20 -6.96 -11.64 -0.28
CA THR A 20 -7.59 -12.74 -1.04
C THR A 20 -7.35 -14.10 -0.36
N HIS A 21 -8.23 -15.07 -0.58
CA HIS A 21 -8.04 -16.45 -0.10
C HIS A 21 -8.05 -17.49 -1.24
N PRO A 22 -7.31 -18.62 -1.08
CA PRO A 22 -7.34 -19.74 -2.01
C PRO A 22 -8.74 -20.36 -2.22
N PRO A 23 -8.97 -21.10 -3.32
CA PRO A 23 -8.04 -21.29 -4.44
C PRO A 23 -7.84 -19.98 -5.22
N ARG A 24 -6.64 -19.76 -5.76
CA ARG A 24 -6.31 -18.60 -6.59
C ARG A 24 -5.92 -19.07 -7.98
N SER A 25 -6.39 -18.39 -9.02
CA SER A 25 -5.91 -18.56 -10.39
C SER A 25 -5.19 -17.31 -10.84
N TYR A 26 -4.23 -17.50 -11.75
CA TYR A 26 -3.38 -16.45 -12.24
C TYR A 26 -3.48 -16.34 -13.77
N SER A 27 -3.40 -15.12 -14.27
CA SER A 27 -3.27 -14.79 -15.68
C SER A 27 -2.30 -13.62 -15.81
N GLU A 28 -1.26 -13.77 -16.62
CA GLU A 28 -0.22 -12.74 -16.84
C GLU A 28 0.37 -12.16 -15.53
N GLY A 29 0.61 -13.01 -14.54
CA GLY A 29 1.19 -12.60 -13.25
C GLY A 29 0.21 -11.91 -12.30
N ARG A 30 -1.05 -11.73 -12.70
CA ARG A 30 -2.14 -11.18 -11.90
C ARG A 30 -3.06 -12.29 -11.38
N ILE A 31 -3.73 -12.06 -10.25
CA ILE A 31 -4.80 -12.93 -9.77
C ILE A 31 -6.04 -12.69 -10.64
N SER A 32 -6.43 -13.71 -11.41
CA SER A 32 -7.62 -13.70 -12.26
C SER A 32 -8.87 -14.17 -11.53
N SER A 33 -8.72 -15.04 -10.52
CA SER A 33 -9.80 -15.44 -9.62
C SER A 33 -9.26 -15.82 -8.24
N ALA A 34 -10.10 -15.67 -7.21
CA ALA A 34 -9.84 -16.13 -5.86
C ALA A 34 -11.12 -16.69 -5.23
N GLY A 35 -11.00 -17.62 -4.29
CA GLY A 35 -12.15 -18.19 -3.58
C GLY A 35 -12.89 -17.17 -2.70
N CYS A 36 -12.19 -16.15 -2.21
CA CYS A 36 -12.77 -15.04 -1.47
C CYS A 36 -11.95 -13.76 -1.63
N TYR A 37 -12.64 -12.63 -1.59
CA TYR A 37 -12.09 -11.28 -1.64
C TYR A 37 -12.56 -10.50 -0.41
N GLY A 38 -11.62 -9.94 0.34
CA GLY A 38 -11.90 -9.08 1.50
C GLY A 38 -12.45 -7.71 1.11
N ASP A 39 -12.36 -6.78 2.05
CA ASP A 39 -12.78 -5.38 1.87
C ASP A 39 -11.76 -4.54 1.09
N LEU A 40 -10.51 -4.97 1.09
CA LEU A 40 -9.48 -4.52 0.17
C LEU A 40 -8.68 -5.71 -0.34
N VAL A 41 -8.15 -5.60 -1.55
CA VAL A 41 -7.30 -6.63 -2.16
C VAL A 41 -6.19 -6.04 -3.01
N THR A 42 -5.11 -6.80 -3.17
CA THR A 42 -4.13 -6.61 -4.27
C THR A 42 -4.24 -7.79 -5.22
N VAL A 43 -4.31 -7.51 -6.52
CA VAL A 43 -4.41 -8.57 -7.56
C VAL A 43 -3.15 -8.66 -8.41
N GLU A 44 -2.21 -7.74 -8.23
CA GLU A 44 -0.95 -7.67 -8.96
C GLU A 44 0.16 -7.12 -8.04
N PRO A 45 1.45 -7.40 -8.32
CA PRO A 45 2.56 -7.03 -7.45
C PRO A 45 3.09 -5.62 -7.73
N THR A 46 2.22 -4.66 -8.06
CA THR A 46 2.63 -3.28 -8.39
C THR A 46 2.45 -2.32 -7.23
N GLY A 47 1.53 -2.60 -6.30
CA GLY A 47 1.06 -1.63 -5.32
C GLY A 47 -0.35 -1.12 -5.59
N VAL A 48 -1.00 -1.55 -6.69
CA VAL A 48 -2.43 -1.28 -6.90
C VAL A 48 -3.26 -2.01 -5.84
N VAL A 49 -3.98 -1.22 -5.05
CA VAL A 49 -4.94 -1.70 -4.05
C VAL A 49 -6.34 -1.40 -4.57
N LEU A 50 -7.22 -2.39 -4.47
CA LEU A 50 -8.65 -2.25 -4.75
C LEU A 50 -9.41 -2.27 -3.44
N VAL A 51 -10.36 -1.35 -3.27
CA VAL A 51 -11.23 -1.26 -2.08
C VAL A 51 -12.66 -1.52 -2.52
N ARG A 52 -13.41 -2.29 -1.71
CA ARG A 52 -14.83 -2.56 -1.94
C ARG A 52 -15.61 -1.23 -1.99
N PRO A 53 -16.49 -1.04 -2.99
CA PRO A 53 -17.25 0.19 -3.12
C PRO A 53 -18.01 0.57 -1.84
N GLY A 54 -18.01 1.86 -1.50
CA GLY A 54 -18.72 2.40 -0.33
C GLY A 54 -17.95 2.32 1.00
N LEU A 55 -16.81 1.61 1.05
CA LEU A 55 -15.96 1.58 2.24
C LEU A 55 -14.98 2.74 2.26
N ARG A 56 -14.66 3.21 3.47
CA ARG A 56 -13.58 4.17 3.73
C ARG A 56 -12.53 3.48 4.58
N LEU A 57 -11.45 3.08 3.92
CA LEU A 57 -10.33 2.39 4.54
C LEU A 57 -9.09 3.28 4.52
N ALA A 58 -8.13 2.95 5.36
CA ALA A 58 -6.85 3.62 5.46
C ALA A 58 -5.69 2.65 5.23
N VAL A 59 -4.48 3.19 5.10
CA VAL A 59 -3.26 2.40 4.93
C VAL A 59 -3.08 1.36 6.04
N SER A 60 -3.53 1.64 7.26
CA SER A 60 -3.52 0.65 8.35
C SER A 60 -4.33 -0.62 8.04
N ASP A 61 -5.43 -0.51 7.30
CA ASP A 61 -6.24 -1.67 6.89
C ASP A 61 -5.46 -2.53 5.88
N LEU A 62 -4.73 -1.91 4.95
CA LEU A 62 -3.87 -2.62 4.00
C LEU A 62 -2.79 -3.43 4.74
N PHE A 63 -2.09 -2.78 5.67
CA PHE A 63 -1.04 -3.42 6.45
C PHE A 63 -1.59 -4.55 7.33
N ARG A 64 -2.77 -4.37 7.90
CA ARG A 64 -3.48 -5.42 8.64
C ARG A 64 -3.82 -6.62 7.75
N ALA A 65 -4.36 -6.38 6.56
CA ALA A 65 -4.67 -7.43 5.59
C ALA A 65 -3.41 -8.15 5.07
N TRP A 66 -2.30 -7.42 4.95
CA TRP A 66 -0.99 -7.96 4.58
C TRP A 66 -0.32 -8.73 5.73
N GLY A 67 -0.75 -8.50 6.97
CA GLY A 67 -0.07 -9.05 8.16
C GLY A 67 1.28 -8.38 8.43
N GLN A 68 1.49 -7.17 7.91
CA GLN A 68 2.68 -6.37 8.14
C GLN A 68 2.39 -5.31 9.21
N PRO A 69 3.30 -5.09 10.19
CA PRO A 69 3.09 -4.05 11.19
C PRO A 69 3.30 -2.65 10.61
N LEU A 70 2.46 -1.71 11.05
CA LEU A 70 2.58 -0.29 10.71
C LEU A 70 2.44 0.56 11.97
N SER A 71 3.38 1.47 12.19
CA SER A 71 3.32 2.50 13.23
C SER A 71 4.13 3.72 12.81
N SER A 72 4.19 4.75 13.66
CA SER A 72 5.08 5.89 13.42
C SER A 72 6.57 5.53 13.38
N ARG A 73 6.96 4.31 13.82
CA ARG A 73 8.35 3.85 13.88
C ARG A 73 8.58 2.49 13.24
N ARG A 74 7.57 1.90 12.60
CA ARG A 74 7.70 0.57 12.00
C ARG A 74 6.92 0.51 10.70
N LEU A 75 7.58 0.04 9.65
CA LEU A 75 7.03 -0.16 8.32
C LEU A 75 7.37 -1.60 7.91
N GLY A 76 6.46 -2.54 8.15
CA GLY A 76 6.74 -3.96 7.98
C GLY A 76 7.90 -4.44 8.87
N PRO A 77 8.91 -5.15 8.32
CA PRO A 77 10.07 -5.58 9.10
C PRO A 77 11.03 -4.43 9.45
N PHE A 78 10.85 -3.25 8.85
CA PHE A 78 11.77 -2.13 9.00
C PHE A 78 11.41 -1.24 10.19
N ILE A 79 12.39 -0.94 11.02
CA ILE A 79 12.26 -0.06 12.19
C ILE A 79 12.94 1.26 11.86
N ALA A 80 12.27 2.37 12.18
CA ALA A 80 12.82 3.70 11.99
C ALA A 80 14.08 3.91 12.87
N PRO A 81 15.19 4.42 12.30
CA PRO A 81 16.34 4.87 13.10
C PRO A 81 15.95 5.88 14.19
N ASP A 82 16.80 6.02 15.20
CA ASP A 82 16.55 6.95 16.30
C ASP A 82 16.23 8.36 15.82
N ASN A 83 15.25 9.00 16.47
CA ASN A 83 14.73 10.34 16.14
C ASN A 83 14.12 10.49 14.73
N THR A 84 13.99 9.41 13.96
CA THR A 84 13.24 9.40 12.70
C THR A 84 11.86 8.76 12.88
N ARG A 85 11.01 8.88 11.86
CA ARG A 85 9.65 8.32 11.82
C ARG A 85 9.34 7.83 10.42
N VAL A 86 8.39 6.91 10.33
CA VAL A 86 7.75 6.56 9.07
C VAL A 86 7.00 7.79 8.56
N ALA A 87 7.30 8.23 7.35
CA ALA A 87 6.57 9.30 6.67
C ALA A 87 5.55 8.71 5.69
N GLY A 88 4.46 9.45 5.49
CA GLY A 88 3.47 9.15 4.46
C GLY A 88 3.31 10.35 3.55
N PHE A 89 3.04 10.10 2.27
CA PHE A 89 2.77 11.09 1.25
C PHE A 89 1.53 10.70 0.46
N VAL A 90 0.79 11.70 0.01
CA VAL A 90 -0.37 11.56 -0.88
C VAL A 90 -0.16 12.52 -2.03
N ASP A 91 -0.09 11.99 -3.24
CA ASP A 91 0.12 12.74 -4.48
C ASP A 91 1.36 13.67 -4.39
N GLY A 92 2.45 13.13 -3.82
CA GLY A 92 3.71 13.83 -3.58
C GLY A 92 3.70 14.82 -2.40
N GLN A 93 2.56 15.07 -1.76
CA GLN A 93 2.45 15.95 -0.60
C GLN A 93 2.54 15.18 0.71
N ARG A 94 3.32 15.71 1.66
CA ARG A 94 3.53 15.05 2.94
C ARG A 94 2.23 15.01 3.77
N TRP A 95 1.87 13.83 4.24
CA TRP A 95 0.77 13.64 5.16
C TRP A 95 1.17 14.08 6.58
N PRO A 96 0.40 14.96 7.24
CA PRO A 96 0.76 15.49 8.56
C PRO A 96 0.45 14.51 9.71
N GLY A 97 -0.40 13.51 9.48
CA GLY A 97 -0.86 12.56 10.50
C GLY A 97 0.00 11.31 10.62
N ALA A 98 -0.52 10.33 11.36
CA ALA A 98 0.10 9.01 11.44
C ALA A 98 0.07 8.32 10.06
N PRO A 99 1.11 7.56 9.68
CA PRO A 99 1.18 6.91 8.35
C PRO A 99 0.00 5.94 8.11
N GLY A 100 -0.46 5.25 9.17
CA GLY A 100 -1.61 4.36 9.08
C GLY A 100 -2.96 5.04 8.92
N SER A 101 -3.03 6.36 9.10
CA SER A 101 -4.28 7.15 8.94
C SER A 101 -4.44 7.73 7.54
N VAL A 102 -3.48 7.50 6.63
CA VAL A 102 -3.59 7.95 5.24
C VAL A 102 -4.78 7.22 4.61
N PRO A 103 -5.77 7.94 4.06
CA PRO A 103 -6.94 7.32 3.44
C PRO A 103 -6.57 6.62 2.14
N LEU A 104 -7.15 5.44 1.89
CA LEU A 104 -7.09 4.75 0.59
C LEU A 104 -8.13 5.35 -0.35
N ALA A 105 -7.87 6.57 -0.83
CA ALA A 105 -8.79 7.31 -1.70
C ALA A 105 -8.69 6.82 -3.15
N ALA A 106 -9.79 6.94 -3.90
CA ALA A 106 -9.78 6.59 -5.32
C ALA A 106 -8.69 7.38 -6.06
N HIS A 107 -7.94 6.68 -6.92
CA HIS A 107 -6.85 7.22 -7.75
C HIS A 107 -5.74 8.01 -7.04
N SER A 108 -5.61 7.92 -5.71
CA SER A 108 -4.46 8.52 -5.02
C SER A 108 -3.18 7.73 -5.27
N GLU A 109 -2.07 8.45 -5.33
CA GLU A 109 -0.71 7.91 -5.22
C GLU A 109 -0.22 8.06 -3.78
N ILE A 110 0.07 6.94 -3.11
CA ILE A 110 0.45 6.94 -1.69
C ILE A 110 1.86 6.37 -1.56
N VAL A 111 2.74 7.11 -0.90
CA VAL A 111 4.10 6.64 -0.60
C VAL A 111 4.28 6.56 0.91
N LEU A 112 4.77 5.42 1.39
CA LEU A 112 5.29 5.28 2.75
C LEU A 112 6.80 5.10 2.70
N GLU A 113 7.52 5.81 3.56
CA GLU A 113 8.98 5.69 3.62
C GLU A 113 9.52 5.57 5.05
N VAL A 114 10.59 4.80 5.21
CA VAL A 114 11.42 4.78 6.42
C VAL A 114 12.91 4.63 6.08
N GLY A 115 13.74 5.48 6.65
CA GLY A 115 15.17 5.55 6.32
C GLY A 115 15.50 6.83 5.53
N PRO A 116 16.54 6.84 4.68
CA PRO A 116 16.84 7.99 3.83
C PRO A 116 15.63 8.34 2.95
N HIS A 117 15.39 9.65 2.80
CA HIS A 117 14.27 10.17 2.04
C HIS A 117 14.45 9.83 0.56
N VAL A 118 13.44 9.21 -0.03
CA VAL A 118 13.35 9.00 -1.47
C VAL A 118 12.30 9.98 -1.99
N PRO A 119 12.61 10.83 -2.98
CA PRO A 119 11.62 11.74 -3.54
C PRO A 119 10.34 10.98 -3.92
N PRO A 120 9.20 11.27 -3.27
CA PRO A 120 8.01 10.46 -3.44
C PRO A 120 7.45 10.66 -4.85
N HIS A 121 6.99 9.57 -5.45
CA HIS A 121 6.23 9.68 -6.68
C HIS A 121 4.93 10.45 -6.41
N ALA A 122 4.60 11.36 -7.33
CA ALA A 122 3.43 12.22 -7.21
C ALA A 122 2.22 11.72 -8.01
N SER A 123 2.40 10.71 -8.87
CA SER A 123 1.36 10.22 -9.76
C SER A 123 1.60 8.78 -10.19
N TYR A 124 0.51 8.06 -10.38
CA TYR A 124 0.47 6.76 -11.06
C TYR A 124 -0.57 6.79 -12.17
N THR A 125 -0.21 6.24 -13.34
CA THR A 125 -1.12 6.17 -14.48
C THR A 125 -2.00 4.94 -14.37
N PHE A 126 -3.24 5.13 -13.91
CA PHE A 126 -4.24 4.07 -13.86
C PHE A 126 -4.76 3.73 -15.27
N PRO A 127 -5.06 2.45 -15.57
CA PRO A 127 -5.72 2.06 -16.81
C PRO A 127 -7.09 2.74 -16.98
N PRO A 128 -7.54 3.03 -18.22
CA PRO A 128 -8.87 3.58 -18.46
C PRO A 128 -9.99 2.71 -17.87
N GLY A 129 -11.01 3.35 -17.28
CA GLY A 129 -12.20 2.65 -16.77
C GLY A 129 -12.03 1.99 -15.39
N THR A 130 -11.01 2.37 -14.62
CA THR A 130 -10.75 1.91 -13.25
C THR A 130 -11.14 2.93 -12.19
#